data_AF-A0A4Q6B9J8-F1
#
_entry.id   AF-A0A4Q6B9J8-F1
#
_cell.length_a   1.000
_cell.length_b   1.000
_cell.length_c   1.000
_cell.angle_alpha   90.00
_cell.angle_beta   90.00
_cell.angle_gamma   90.00
#
_symmetry.space_group_name_H-M   'P 1'
#
loop_
_entity.id
_entity.type
_entity.pdbx_description
1 polymer ?
#
loop_
_entity_poly.entity_id
_entity_poly.type
_entity_poly.pdbx_seq_one_letter_code
_entity_poly.pdbx_strand_id
1 'polypeptide(L)'
;MFAIFPEILLQAEKGDIEALACLVRKYFGEQQVFVPNLRVAELCANAEIAIDSDIQKSASRLTAWDAHGTFRLAVSMHPEIKNLREQNYILARSLGHLFLDLQPKMAKGELQRTIFESKSSPLRDLLVDQKPGTVIDDFALSLILPKAMVKKAMSALSSRKDVAAFFNVDLPLLEYRLEKLGLFGAEKGPSMSAPKIEIRMKARGEARAEPKPEPKVEAKAEAKAKPSSRPAAGASAAAMGASAAPRTEKKPEGEAPGRPSPNQDLSSLARVNKSVAAMGYKKEGERTEIATPPKSSPGLERLRQLARKIDKSVDE
;
A
#
# COMPACT_ATOMS: atom_id res chain seq x y z
N MET A 1 -1.96 17.52 -10.39
CA MET A 1 -3.33 17.45 -10.93
C MET A 1 -3.51 16.08 -11.55
N PHE A 2 -4.42 15.24 -11.03
CA PHE A 2 -4.58 13.86 -11.52
C PHE A 2 -4.82 13.81 -13.03
N ALA A 3 -3.95 13.11 -13.74
CA ALA A 3 -4.02 12.93 -15.18
C ALA A 3 -4.90 11.74 -15.57
N ILE A 4 -5.46 11.79 -16.78
CA ILE A 4 -6.07 10.63 -17.43
C ILE A 4 -4.95 9.86 -18.16
N PHE A 5 -4.90 8.55 -17.99
CA PHE A 5 -3.87 7.69 -18.56
C PHE A 5 -4.49 6.80 -19.65
N PRO A 6 -4.26 7.07 -20.96
CA PRO A 6 -4.95 6.38 -22.04
C PRO A 6 -4.76 4.86 -22.05
N GLU A 7 -3.57 4.36 -21.69
CA GLU A 7 -3.30 2.92 -21.62
C GLU A 7 -4.08 2.23 -20.48
N ILE A 8 -4.26 2.92 -19.35
CA ILE A 8 -5.04 2.43 -18.20
C ILE A 8 -6.52 2.40 -18.57
N LEU A 9 -7.04 3.49 -19.16
CA LEU A 9 -8.42 3.55 -19.64
C LEU A 9 -8.72 2.45 -20.66
N LEU A 10 -7.84 2.26 -21.66
CA LEU A 10 -7.97 1.23 -22.69
C LEU A 10 -7.94 -0.20 -22.11
N GLN A 11 -7.18 -0.46 -21.04
CA GLN A 11 -7.17 -1.78 -20.41
C GLN A 11 -8.38 -2.01 -19.48
N ALA A 12 -8.94 -0.94 -18.90
CA ALA A 12 -10.21 -0.98 -18.17
C ALA A 12 -11.39 -1.30 -19.10
N GLU A 13 -11.44 -0.68 -20.29
CA GLU A 13 -12.47 -0.94 -21.30
C GLU A 13 -12.45 -2.37 -21.86
N LYS A 14 -11.27 -3.01 -21.89
CA LYS A 14 -11.13 -4.45 -22.24
C LYS A 14 -11.57 -5.41 -21.12
N GLY A 15 -11.77 -4.92 -19.89
CA GLY A 15 -12.08 -5.76 -18.72
C GLY A 15 -10.94 -6.63 -18.22
N ASP A 16 -9.69 -6.43 -18.67
CA ASP A 16 -8.52 -7.20 -18.21
C ASP A 16 -7.96 -6.59 -16.92
N ILE A 17 -8.60 -6.96 -15.82
CA ILE A 17 -8.31 -6.48 -14.46
C ILE A 17 -6.88 -6.80 -14.00
N GLU A 18 -6.29 -7.90 -14.47
CA GLU A 18 -4.94 -8.32 -14.07
C GLU A 18 -3.89 -7.44 -14.76
N ALA A 19 -4.01 -7.20 -16.07
CA ALA A 19 -3.12 -6.28 -16.77
C ALA A 19 -3.34 -4.83 -16.34
N LEU A 20 -4.59 -4.41 -16.09
CA LEU A 20 -4.91 -3.08 -15.54
C LEU A 20 -4.19 -2.83 -14.21
N ALA A 21 -4.24 -3.79 -13.28
CA ALA A 21 -3.53 -3.71 -12.00
C ALA A 21 -2.00 -3.66 -12.18
N CYS A 22 -1.45 -4.45 -13.11
CA CYS A 22 -0.02 -4.38 -13.46
C CYS A 22 0.39 -3.03 -14.08
N LEU A 23 -0.45 -2.42 -14.94
CA LEU A 23 -0.20 -1.08 -15.48
C LEU A 23 -0.24 -0.01 -14.38
N VAL A 24 -1.22 -0.05 -13.47
CA VAL A 24 -1.29 0.87 -12.32
C VAL A 24 -0.02 0.75 -11.45
N ARG A 25 0.48 -0.47 -11.21
CA ARG A 25 1.78 -0.68 -10.53
C ARG A 25 2.97 -0.12 -11.31
N LYS A 26 2.97 -0.23 -12.65
CA LYS A 26 4.04 0.30 -13.53
C LYS A 26 4.06 1.83 -13.61
N TYR A 27 2.90 2.49 -13.57
CA TYR A 27 2.80 3.95 -13.65
C TYR A 27 2.96 4.68 -12.31
N PHE A 28 2.46 4.11 -11.20
CA PHE A 28 2.43 4.79 -9.89
C PHE A 28 3.29 4.13 -8.81
N GLY A 29 3.90 2.97 -9.09
CA GLY A 29 4.81 2.31 -8.15
C GLY A 29 6.20 2.92 -8.11
N GLU A 30 7.07 2.36 -7.26
CA GLU A 30 8.52 2.57 -7.38
C GLU A 30 9.05 2.00 -8.71
N GLN A 31 10.29 2.35 -9.08
CA GLN A 31 10.95 1.93 -10.34
C GLN A 31 11.10 0.39 -10.55
N GLN A 32 10.67 -0.44 -9.60
CA GLN A 32 10.60 -1.90 -9.72
C GLN A 32 9.12 -2.30 -9.73
N VAL A 33 8.61 -2.79 -10.86
CA VAL A 33 7.19 -3.16 -11.02
C VAL A 33 6.81 -4.29 -10.05
N PHE A 34 7.80 -5.12 -9.69
CA PHE A 34 7.65 -6.36 -8.92
C PHE A 34 8.09 -6.26 -7.45
N VAL A 35 7.87 -5.12 -6.77
CA VAL A 35 7.92 -5.05 -5.30
C VAL A 35 6.77 -5.89 -4.69
N PRO A 36 7.04 -6.92 -3.86
CA PRO A 36 5.98 -7.78 -3.34
C PRO A 36 5.19 -7.12 -2.21
N ASN A 37 5.86 -6.36 -1.34
CA ASN A 37 5.24 -5.59 -0.27
C ASN A 37 4.73 -4.24 -0.79
N LEU A 38 3.74 -4.26 -1.69
CA LEU A 38 3.20 -3.06 -2.31
C LEU A 38 2.54 -2.14 -1.27
N ARG A 39 3.08 -0.93 -1.12
CA ARG A 39 2.53 0.13 -0.26
C ARG A 39 1.58 1.01 -1.08
N VAL A 40 0.29 0.69 -1.04
CA VAL A 40 -0.71 1.36 -1.88
C VAL A 40 -0.91 2.84 -1.49
N ALA A 41 -0.58 3.22 -0.25
CA ALA A 41 -0.53 4.63 0.16
C ALA A 41 0.49 5.47 -0.64
N GLU A 42 1.62 4.88 -1.03
CA GLU A 42 2.64 5.55 -1.85
C GLU A 42 2.18 5.64 -3.31
N LEU A 43 1.48 4.61 -3.84
CA LEU A 43 0.83 4.68 -5.16
C LEU A 43 -0.25 5.78 -5.20
N CYS A 44 -1.05 5.91 -4.14
CA CYS A 44 -2.03 7.00 -4.02
C CYS A 44 -1.35 8.38 -4.02
N ALA A 45 -0.25 8.54 -3.29
CA ALA A 45 0.52 9.79 -3.27
C ALA A 45 1.14 10.12 -4.65
N ASN A 46 1.68 9.11 -5.35
CA ASN A 46 2.22 9.24 -6.70
C ASN A 46 1.11 9.53 -7.74
N ALA A 47 -0.12 9.10 -7.49
CA ALA A 47 -1.33 9.47 -8.23
C ALA A 47 -1.97 10.79 -7.74
N GLU A 48 -1.32 11.53 -6.83
CA GLU A 48 -1.80 12.79 -6.23
C GLU A 48 -3.17 12.69 -5.53
N ILE A 49 -3.55 11.50 -5.09
CA ILE A 49 -4.75 11.24 -4.30
C ILE A 49 -4.44 11.58 -2.85
N ALA A 50 -5.13 12.58 -2.31
CA ALA A 50 -4.96 12.94 -0.91
C ALA A 50 -5.49 11.81 0.00
N ILE A 51 -4.64 11.26 0.87
CA ILE A 51 -5.09 10.36 1.95
C ILE A 51 -5.34 11.22 3.19
N ASP A 52 -6.57 11.21 3.66
CA ASP A 52 -7.07 12.03 4.74
C ASP A 52 -7.39 11.18 5.99
N SER A 53 -6.68 11.43 7.08
CA SER A 53 -6.88 10.76 8.37
C SER A 53 -7.84 11.53 9.29
N ASP A 54 -8.93 12.07 8.73
CA ASP A 54 -9.95 12.79 9.49
C ASP A 54 -10.72 11.85 10.43
N ILE A 55 -10.45 12.03 11.72
CA ILE A 55 -11.01 11.28 12.85
C ILE A 55 -12.54 11.41 12.93
N GLN A 56 -13.16 12.42 12.32
CA GLN A 56 -14.61 12.64 12.39
C GLN A 56 -15.43 11.76 11.42
N LYS A 57 -14.79 11.00 10.52
CA LYS A 57 -15.49 10.26 9.45
C LYS A 57 -15.85 8.82 9.85
N SER A 58 -17.14 8.57 10.03
CA SER A 58 -17.75 7.26 10.36
C SER A 58 -17.80 6.24 9.20
N ALA A 59 -17.00 6.43 8.15
CA ALA A 59 -16.84 5.47 7.06
C ALA A 59 -15.51 5.69 6.32
N SER A 60 -14.98 4.64 5.69
CA SER A 60 -13.93 4.82 4.69
C SER A 60 -14.57 5.28 3.38
N ARG A 61 -14.03 6.32 2.73
CA ARG A 61 -14.66 6.95 1.56
C ARG A 61 -13.65 7.37 0.50
N LEU A 62 -13.95 7.13 -0.76
CA LEU A 62 -13.32 7.81 -1.91
C LEU A 62 -14.24 8.93 -2.38
N THR A 63 -13.73 10.16 -2.40
CA THR A 63 -14.43 11.35 -2.91
C THR A 63 -13.72 11.86 -4.17
N ALA A 64 -14.47 12.02 -5.25
CA ALA A 64 -13.98 12.53 -6.53
C ALA A 64 -14.86 13.67 -7.02
N TRP A 65 -14.26 14.76 -7.50
CA TRP A 65 -14.98 15.89 -8.08
C TRP A 65 -14.12 16.66 -9.07
N ASP A 66 -14.76 17.34 -10.03
CA ASP A 66 -14.11 18.40 -10.77
C ASP A 66 -14.19 19.73 -10.00
N ALA A 67 -13.09 20.48 -10.01
CA ALA A 67 -12.97 21.84 -9.50
C ALA A 67 -12.48 22.77 -10.61
N HIS A 68 -13.39 23.11 -11.54
CA HIS A 68 -13.15 23.98 -12.70
C HIS A 68 -12.12 23.43 -13.69
N GLY A 69 -12.34 22.23 -14.22
CA GLY A 69 -11.38 21.54 -15.11
C GLY A 69 -10.14 21.00 -14.39
N THR A 70 -10.21 20.85 -13.07
CA THR A 70 -9.16 20.26 -12.23
C THR A 70 -9.76 19.14 -11.39
N PHE A 71 -9.53 17.90 -11.79
CA PHE A 71 -9.96 16.73 -11.01
C PHE A 71 -9.27 16.70 -9.63
N ARG A 72 -10.08 16.48 -8.60
CA ARG A 72 -9.66 16.35 -7.20
C ARG A 72 -10.10 14.99 -6.66
N LEU A 73 -9.18 14.34 -5.96
CA LEU A 73 -9.34 13.00 -5.42
C LEU A 73 -8.87 12.99 -3.97
N ALA A 74 -9.72 12.46 -3.09
CA ALA A 74 -9.38 12.25 -1.69
C ALA A 74 -9.94 10.90 -1.20
N VAL A 75 -9.12 10.11 -0.51
CA VAL A 75 -9.55 8.92 0.23
C VAL A 75 -9.44 9.22 1.71
N SER A 76 -10.56 9.12 2.43
CA SER A 76 -10.57 9.20 3.89
C SER A 76 -10.73 7.83 4.51
N MET A 77 -9.97 7.54 5.56
CA MET A 77 -9.97 6.24 6.25
C MET A 77 -10.80 6.24 7.53
N HIS A 78 -11.53 5.17 7.81
CA HIS A 78 -12.26 5.02 9.07
C HIS A 78 -11.28 4.91 10.27
N PRO A 79 -11.45 5.71 11.35
CA PRO A 79 -10.45 5.84 12.42
C PRO A 79 -10.22 4.57 13.26
N GLU A 80 -11.16 3.61 13.24
CA GLU A 80 -10.98 2.31 13.92
C GLU A 80 -10.06 1.35 13.15
N ILE A 81 -9.85 1.57 11.84
CA ILE A 81 -9.10 0.66 10.96
C ILE A 81 -7.59 0.89 11.17
N LYS A 82 -7.06 0.23 12.20
CA LYS A 82 -5.66 0.33 12.64
C LYS A 82 -4.75 -0.74 12.00
N ASN A 83 -5.31 -1.76 11.36
CA ASN A 83 -4.52 -2.78 10.67
C ASN A 83 -3.99 -2.23 9.33
N LEU A 84 -2.67 -2.06 9.20
CA LEU A 84 -2.03 -1.56 7.98
C LEU A 84 -2.36 -2.41 6.74
N ARG A 85 -2.60 -3.72 6.87
CA ARG A 85 -2.98 -4.60 5.75
C ARG A 85 -4.37 -4.29 5.22
N GLU A 86 -5.29 -4.02 6.15
CA GLU A 86 -6.66 -3.63 5.87
C GLU A 86 -6.74 -2.23 5.26
N GLN A 87 -5.95 -1.28 5.78
CA GLN A 87 -5.76 0.03 5.15
C GLN A 87 -5.24 -0.12 3.71
N ASN A 88 -4.23 -0.97 3.48
CA ASN A 88 -3.67 -1.22 2.16
C ASN A 88 -4.71 -1.82 1.19
N TYR A 89 -5.58 -2.71 1.67
CA TYR A 89 -6.69 -3.27 0.89
C TYR A 89 -7.74 -2.22 0.53
N ILE A 90 -8.14 -1.36 1.48
CA ILE A 90 -9.12 -0.30 1.25
C ILE A 90 -8.58 0.74 0.26
N LEU A 91 -7.30 1.07 0.34
CA LEU A 91 -6.65 1.95 -0.64
C LEU A 91 -6.62 1.29 -2.04
N ALA A 92 -6.32 -0.02 -2.13
CA ALA A 92 -6.35 -0.75 -3.41
C ALA A 92 -7.75 -0.83 -4.02
N ARG A 93 -8.79 -1.06 -3.19
CA ARG A 93 -10.20 -1.01 -3.63
C ARG A 93 -10.61 0.42 -4.04
N SER A 94 -10.08 1.45 -3.38
CA SER A 94 -10.30 2.85 -3.78
C SER A 94 -9.65 3.16 -5.14
N LEU A 95 -8.45 2.65 -5.41
CA LEU A 95 -7.84 2.73 -6.74
C LEU A 95 -8.66 1.96 -7.79
N GLY A 96 -9.29 0.84 -7.43
CA GLY A 96 -10.21 0.12 -8.31
C GLY A 96 -11.39 1.00 -8.75
N HIS A 97 -12.09 1.64 -7.80
CA HIS A 97 -13.14 2.61 -8.11
C HIS A 97 -12.62 3.80 -8.95
N LEU A 98 -11.39 4.25 -8.72
CA LEU A 98 -10.78 5.31 -9.53
C LEU A 98 -10.61 4.90 -11.00
N PHE A 99 -9.94 3.78 -11.28
CA PHE A 99 -9.60 3.41 -12.66
C PHE A 99 -10.77 2.75 -13.42
N LEU A 100 -11.70 2.08 -12.73
CA LEU A 100 -12.84 1.40 -13.35
C LEU A 100 -14.11 2.28 -13.41
N ASP A 101 -14.46 3.00 -12.35
CA ASP A 101 -15.73 3.74 -12.27
C ASP A 101 -15.61 5.25 -12.55
N LEU A 102 -14.43 5.85 -12.33
CA LEU A 102 -14.25 7.31 -12.36
C LEU A 102 -13.43 7.81 -13.55
N GLN A 103 -12.29 7.19 -13.87
CA GLN A 103 -11.44 7.63 -14.98
C GLN A 103 -12.16 7.61 -16.35
N PRO A 104 -13.06 6.65 -16.66
CA PRO A 104 -13.89 6.73 -17.88
C PRO A 104 -14.85 7.93 -17.90
N LYS A 105 -15.33 8.40 -16.74
CA LYS A 105 -16.20 9.60 -16.63
C LYS A 105 -15.38 10.89 -16.73
N MET A 106 -14.19 10.91 -16.14
CA MET A 106 -13.22 12.01 -16.29
C MET A 106 -12.85 12.21 -17.77
N ALA A 107 -12.55 11.12 -18.48
CA ALA A 107 -12.18 11.15 -19.91
C ALA A 107 -13.26 11.73 -20.82
N LYS A 108 -14.53 11.62 -20.43
CA LYS A 108 -15.68 12.18 -21.16
C LYS A 108 -16.10 13.58 -20.71
N GLY A 109 -15.50 14.12 -19.64
CA GLY A 109 -15.98 15.34 -19.00
C GLY A 109 -17.27 15.16 -18.18
N GLU A 110 -17.67 13.92 -17.90
CA GLU A 110 -18.93 13.55 -17.22
C GLU A 110 -18.81 13.48 -15.68
N LEU A 111 -17.64 13.82 -15.10
CA LEU A 111 -17.39 13.65 -13.66
C LEU A 111 -18.17 14.66 -12.81
N GLN A 112 -19.36 14.27 -12.37
CA GLN A 112 -20.05 14.87 -11.24
C GLN A 112 -19.37 14.48 -9.91
N ARG A 113 -19.62 15.27 -8.85
CA ARG A 113 -19.14 14.96 -7.48
C ARG A 113 -19.66 13.59 -7.04
N THR A 114 -18.75 12.62 -6.99
CA THR A 114 -19.04 11.21 -6.71
C THR A 114 -18.41 10.81 -5.38
N ILE A 115 -19.12 10.02 -4.58
CA ILE A 115 -18.65 9.49 -3.30
C ILE A 115 -18.90 7.99 -3.29
N PHE A 116 -17.84 7.20 -3.13
CA PHE A 116 -17.94 5.79 -2.76
C PHE A 116 -17.71 5.67 -1.25
N GLU A 117 -18.62 5.00 -0.55
CA GLU A 117 -18.59 4.85 0.91
C GLU A 117 -18.59 3.37 1.29
N SER A 118 -17.72 3.00 2.24
CA SER A 118 -17.81 1.72 2.95
C SER A 118 -17.89 1.95 4.45
N LYS A 119 -19.03 1.54 5.02
CA LYS A 119 -19.38 1.65 6.44
C LYS A 119 -18.82 0.50 7.29
N SER A 120 -18.47 -0.61 6.64
CA SER A 120 -17.83 -1.77 7.24
C SER A 120 -16.39 -1.88 6.74
N SER A 121 -15.70 -2.95 7.14
CA SER A 121 -14.41 -3.32 6.58
C SER A 121 -14.62 -4.14 5.30
N PRO A 122 -14.24 -3.65 4.09
CA PRO A 122 -14.39 -4.40 2.85
C PRO A 122 -13.66 -5.75 2.87
N LEU A 123 -12.55 -5.82 3.61
CA LEU A 123 -11.77 -7.02 3.81
C LEU A 123 -12.52 -8.06 4.67
N ARG A 124 -13.23 -7.61 5.71
CA ARG A 124 -14.10 -8.47 6.53
C ARG A 124 -15.33 -8.94 5.76
N ASP A 125 -15.98 -8.05 5.03
CA ASP A 125 -17.11 -8.37 4.15
C ASP A 125 -16.75 -9.46 3.13
N LEU A 126 -15.54 -9.43 2.57
CA LEU A 126 -15.04 -10.43 1.62
C LEU A 126 -14.74 -11.78 2.29
N LEU A 127 -14.05 -11.76 3.45
CA LEU A 127 -13.46 -12.96 4.05
C LEU A 127 -14.33 -13.66 5.10
N VAL A 128 -15.19 -12.92 5.81
CA VAL A 128 -16.02 -13.44 6.92
C VAL A 128 -17.45 -13.65 6.46
N ASP A 129 -18.04 -12.66 5.78
CA ASP A 129 -19.42 -12.75 5.29
C ASP A 129 -19.53 -13.52 3.96
N GLN A 130 -18.38 -13.93 3.38
CA GLN A 130 -18.24 -14.66 2.11
C GLN A 130 -19.01 -14.03 0.94
N LYS A 131 -19.15 -12.70 0.94
CA LYS A 131 -19.85 -11.96 -0.12
C LYS A 131 -19.12 -12.17 -1.46
N PRO A 132 -19.84 -12.35 -2.58
CA PRO A 132 -19.21 -12.51 -3.89
C PRO A 132 -18.38 -11.27 -4.22
N GLY A 133 -17.06 -11.46 -4.30
CA GLY A 133 -16.11 -10.37 -4.50
C GLY A 133 -16.35 -9.65 -5.82
N THR A 134 -16.42 -8.31 -5.77
CA THR A 134 -16.73 -7.47 -6.94
C THR A 134 -15.54 -7.36 -7.89
N VAL A 135 -15.76 -6.81 -9.10
CA VAL A 135 -14.68 -6.47 -10.04
C VAL A 135 -13.65 -5.50 -9.40
N ILE A 136 -14.10 -4.65 -8.48
CA ILE A 136 -13.25 -3.71 -7.72
C ILE A 136 -12.40 -4.46 -6.68
N ASP A 137 -12.95 -5.52 -6.07
CA ASP A 137 -12.19 -6.42 -5.18
C ASP A 137 -11.17 -7.25 -5.99
N ASP A 138 -11.54 -7.74 -7.17
CA ASP A 138 -10.60 -8.44 -8.06
C ASP A 138 -9.48 -7.53 -8.57
N PHE A 139 -9.75 -6.24 -8.79
CA PHE A 139 -8.70 -5.24 -9.03
C PHE A 139 -7.80 -5.08 -7.80
N ALA A 140 -8.38 -4.87 -6.61
CA ALA A 140 -7.61 -4.68 -5.37
C ALA A 140 -6.70 -5.89 -5.07
N LEU A 141 -7.24 -7.10 -5.26
CA LEU A 141 -6.52 -8.36 -5.14
C LEU A 141 -5.43 -8.53 -6.21
N SER A 142 -5.69 -8.13 -7.47
CA SER A 142 -4.68 -8.20 -8.53
C SER A 142 -3.57 -7.17 -8.35
N LEU A 143 -3.88 -6.01 -7.76
CA LEU A 143 -2.91 -4.97 -7.42
C LEU A 143 -1.96 -5.43 -6.30
N ILE A 144 -2.51 -5.97 -5.21
CA ILE A 144 -1.70 -6.41 -4.05
C ILE A 144 -1.04 -7.78 -4.31
N LEU A 145 -1.74 -8.70 -4.98
CA LEU A 145 -1.29 -10.07 -5.25
C LEU A 145 -1.35 -10.40 -6.76
N PRO A 146 -0.41 -9.86 -7.58
CA PRO A 146 -0.36 -10.14 -9.02
C PRO A 146 -0.11 -11.62 -9.30
N LYS A 147 -0.91 -12.20 -10.19
CA LYS A 147 -0.95 -13.64 -10.55
C LYS A 147 0.42 -14.21 -10.92
N ALA A 148 1.25 -13.45 -11.65
CA ALA A 148 2.61 -13.85 -12.01
C ALA A 148 3.53 -13.92 -10.77
N MET A 149 3.46 -12.95 -9.87
CA MET A 149 4.24 -12.93 -8.63
C MET A 149 3.79 -14.04 -7.68
N VAL A 150 2.48 -14.23 -7.51
CA VAL A 150 1.91 -15.28 -6.64
C VAL A 150 2.35 -16.67 -7.11
N LYS A 151 2.25 -16.96 -8.42
CA LYS A 151 2.76 -18.22 -9.00
C LYS A 151 4.26 -18.42 -8.71
N LYS A 152 5.08 -17.38 -8.92
CA LYS A 152 6.53 -17.46 -8.70
C LYS A 152 6.87 -17.65 -7.22
N ALA A 153 6.19 -16.96 -6.31
CA ALA A 153 6.35 -17.12 -4.86
C ALA A 153 5.94 -18.52 -4.39
N MET A 154 4.79 -19.03 -4.84
CA MET A 154 4.32 -20.40 -4.54
C MET A 154 5.29 -21.48 -5.07
N SER A 155 6.05 -21.21 -6.13
CA SER A 155 7.09 -22.13 -6.64
C SER A 155 8.45 -22.03 -5.93
N ALA A 156 8.65 -20.99 -5.11
CA ALA A 156 9.95 -20.66 -4.50
C ALA A 156 9.96 -20.70 -2.97
N LEU A 157 8.79 -20.71 -2.31
CA LEU A 157 8.63 -20.70 -0.87
C LEU A 157 7.93 -21.98 -0.39
N SER A 158 8.30 -22.43 0.81
CA SER A 158 7.89 -23.71 1.40
C SER A 158 6.42 -23.81 1.80
N SER A 159 5.77 -22.69 2.15
CA SER A 159 4.40 -22.69 2.65
C SER A 159 3.61 -21.45 2.24
N ARG A 160 2.28 -21.59 2.25
CA ARG A 160 1.34 -20.47 2.03
C ARG A 160 1.52 -19.34 3.05
N LYS A 161 1.98 -19.65 4.26
CA LYS A 161 2.30 -18.65 5.30
C LYS A 161 3.53 -17.81 4.94
N ASP A 162 4.56 -18.44 4.38
CA ASP A 162 5.75 -17.75 3.88
C ASP A 162 5.39 -16.81 2.71
N VAL A 163 4.51 -17.28 1.81
CA VAL A 163 3.98 -16.47 0.69
C VAL A 163 3.14 -15.29 1.21
N ALA A 164 2.25 -15.50 2.19
CA ALA A 164 1.45 -14.42 2.77
C ALA A 164 2.34 -13.35 3.44
N ALA A 165 3.37 -13.78 4.18
CA ALA A 165 4.36 -12.90 4.77
C ALA A 165 5.21 -12.16 3.72
N PHE A 166 5.53 -12.79 2.59
CA PHE A 166 6.32 -12.20 1.50
C PHE A 166 5.62 -11.02 0.79
N PHE A 167 4.28 -11.04 0.70
CA PHE A 167 3.45 -9.92 0.24
C PHE A 167 2.91 -9.03 1.38
N ASN A 168 3.23 -9.36 2.64
CA ASN A 168 2.66 -8.75 3.86
C ASN A 168 1.11 -8.70 3.86
N VAL A 169 0.46 -9.78 3.43
CA VAL A 169 -1.01 -9.95 3.50
C VAL A 169 -1.38 -10.91 4.62
N ASP A 170 -2.65 -10.89 5.03
CA ASP A 170 -3.21 -11.89 5.93
C ASP A 170 -3.47 -13.20 5.17
N LEU A 171 -3.22 -14.34 5.82
CA LEU A 171 -3.30 -15.67 5.17
C LEU A 171 -4.65 -15.94 4.46
N PRO A 172 -5.83 -15.64 5.06
CA PRO A 172 -7.11 -15.89 4.38
C PRO A 172 -7.28 -15.08 3.10
N LEU A 173 -6.66 -13.89 2.99
CA LEU A 173 -6.70 -13.06 1.78
C LEU A 173 -5.85 -13.67 0.65
N LEU A 174 -4.69 -14.24 0.98
CA LEU A 174 -3.92 -15.02 0.02
C LEU A 174 -4.68 -16.28 -0.40
N GLU A 175 -5.32 -16.98 0.53
CA GLU A 175 -6.02 -18.23 0.25
C GLU A 175 -7.24 -18.00 -0.65
N TYR A 176 -8.05 -16.97 -0.39
CA TYR A 176 -9.12 -16.50 -1.30
C TYR A 176 -8.59 -16.17 -2.71
N ARG A 177 -7.43 -15.50 -2.81
CA ARG A 177 -6.80 -15.18 -4.10
C ARG A 177 -6.26 -16.42 -4.81
N LEU A 178 -5.71 -17.40 -4.08
CA LEU A 178 -5.26 -18.68 -4.65
C LEU A 178 -6.44 -19.50 -5.18
N GLU A 179 -7.60 -19.44 -4.51
CA GLU A 179 -8.85 -20.05 -4.98
C GLU A 179 -9.33 -19.39 -6.28
N LYS A 180 -9.52 -18.06 -6.31
CA LYS A 180 -9.90 -17.34 -7.53
C LYS A 180 -8.90 -17.50 -8.71
N LEU A 181 -7.64 -17.81 -8.43
CA LEU A 181 -6.62 -18.07 -9.46
C LEU A 181 -6.55 -19.53 -9.93
N GLY A 182 -7.34 -20.45 -9.36
CA GLY A 182 -7.27 -21.89 -9.67
C GLY A 182 -5.97 -22.54 -9.21
N LEU A 183 -5.35 -22.02 -8.14
CA LEU A 183 -4.07 -22.49 -7.58
C LEU A 183 -4.26 -23.21 -6.23
N PHE A 184 -5.43 -23.07 -5.61
CA PHE A 184 -5.82 -23.85 -4.44
C PHE A 184 -5.97 -25.34 -4.82
N GLY A 185 -5.37 -26.24 -4.03
CA GLY A 185 -5.35 -27.68 -4.34
C GLY A 185 -4.21 -28.14 -5.25
N ALA A 186 -3.30 -27.25 -5.70
CA ALA A 186 -2.10 -27.62 -6.46
C ALA A 186 -1.02 -28.35 -5.64
N GLU A 187 -1.36 -28.92 -4.48
CA GLU A 187 -0.48 -29.74 -3.65
C GLU A 187 -0.33 -31.15 -4.24
N LYS A 188 0.34 -31.21 -5.39
CA LYS A 188 1.11 -32.41 -5.73
C LYS A 188 2.14 -32.61 -4.62
N GLY A 189 2.08 -33.77 -3.96
CA GLY A 189 3.05 -34.17 -2.93
C GLY A 189 4.50 -34.09 -3.43
N PRO A 190 5.49 -34.09 -2.51
CA PRO A 190 6.86 -33.65 -2.79
C PRO A 190 7.44 -34.33 -4.03
N SER A 191 7.61 -33.53 -5.09
CA SER A 191 8.23 -33.97 -6.34
C SER A 191 9.73 -34.19 -6.09
N MET A 192 10.06 -35.42 -5.71
CA MET A 192 11.40 -35.95 -5.44
C MET A 192 12.24 -36.07 -6.72
N SER A 193 12.41 -34.95 -7.41
CA SER A 193 13.24 -34.80 -8.60
C SER A 193 13.72 -33.35 -8.72
N ALA A 194 14.52 -32.91 -7.74
CA ALA A 194 15.48 -31.85 -8.01
C ALA A 194 16.31 -32.29 -9.23
N PRO A 195 16.49 -31.45 -10.26
CA PRO A 195 17.23 -31.86 -11.45
C PRO A 195 18.65 -32.21 -11.04
N LYS A 196 19.06 -33.46 -11.29
CA LYS A 196 20.46 -33.88 -11.21
C LYS A 196 21.22 -33.05 -12.26
N ILE A 197 21.82 -31.95 -11.83
CA ILE A 197 22.83 -31.26 -12.62
C ILE A 197 24.02 -32.20 -12.64
N GLU A 198 24.11 -33.02 -13.68
CA GLU A 198 25.30 -33.82 -13.95
C GLU A 198 26.44 -32.87 -14.33
N ILE A 199 27.13 -32.37 -13.30
CA ILE A 199 28.41 -31.68 -13.42
C ILE A 199 29.39 -32.71 -13.98
N ARG A 200 29.46 -32.78 -15.31
CA ARG A 200 30.32 -33.69 -16.07
C ARG A 200 31.77 -33.24 -15.92
N MET A 201 32.35 -33.53 -14.75
CA MET A 201 33.71 -33.16 -14.38
C MET A 201 34.70 -33.71 -15.41
N LYS A 202 35.29 -32.82 -16.21
CA LYS A 202 36.50 -33.14 -16.96
C LYS A 202 37.66 -33.21 -15.97
N ALA A 203 38.23 -34.40 -15.81
CA ALA A 203 39.33 -34.62 -14.88
C ALA A 203 40.61 -33.91 -15.32
N ARG A 204 41.08 -32.97 -14.48
CA ARG A 204 42.42 -32.38 -14.45
C ARG A 204 42.58 -31.70 -13.09
N GLY A 205 43.36 -32.15 -12.12
CA GLY A 205 44.29 -33.30 -12.10
C GLY A 205 45.72 -32.82 -11.89
N GLU A 206 46.07 -32.41 -10.66
CA GLU A 206 47.45 -32.31 -10.16
C GLU A 206 47.52 -32.04 -8.62
N ALA A 207 48.59 -32.53 -7.99
CA ALA A 207 49.26 -32.06 -6.75
C ALA A 207 48.49 -31.71 -5.44
N ARG A 208 48.09 -32.75 -4.68
CA ARG A 208 48.60 -33.09 -3.33
C ARG A 208 49.23 -31.97 -2.44
N ALA A 209 48.58 -31.63 -1.31
CA ALA A 209 49.24 -31.26 -0.04
C ALA A 209 48.30 -31.31 1.21
N GLU A 210 48.76 -31.96 2.29
CA GLU A 210 48.26 -32.01 3.68
C GLU A 210 49.51 -32.23 4.59
N PRO A 211 49.50 -32.13 5.96
CA PRO A 211 48.37 -31.99 6.90
C PRO A 211 48.55 -31.00 8.11
N LYS A 212 47.44 -30.68 8.81
CA LYS A 212 47.28 -30.49 10.30
C LYS A 212 48.11 -29.42 11.08
N PRO A 213 47.84 -29.14 12.39
CA PRO A 213 46.66 -29.45 13.23
C PRO A 213 46.00 -28.21 13.91
N GLU A 214 45.05 -28.47 14.81
CA GLU A 214 44.40 -27.51 15.76
C GLU A 214 45.38 -26.89 16.79
N PRO A 215 44.94 -25.87 17.55
CA PRO A 215 44.76 -26.15 18.98
C PRO A 215 43.39 -25.70 19.55
N LYS A 216 43.01 -26.38 20.65
CA LYS A 216 41.81 -26.06 21.47
C LYS A 216 42.12 -24.97 22.50
N VAL A 217 41.09 -24.25 22.94
CA VAL A 217 41.07 -23.56 24.24
C VAL A 217 39.75 -23.83 24.95
N GLU A 218 39.83 -24.42 26.13
CA GLU A 218 38.74 -24.51 27.11
C GLU A 218 38.99 -23.50 28.23
N ALA A 219 37.93 -22.94 28.84
CA ALA A 219 37.71 -22.93 30.30
C ALA A 219 36.67 -21.90 30.78
N LYS A 220 35.68 -22.40 31.55
CA LYS A 220 35.13 -21.82 32.82
C LYS A 220 34.49 -20.41 32.82
N ALA A 221 33.66 -20.03 33.81
CA ALA A 221 32.72 -20.76 34.68
C ALA A 221 31.85 -19.76 35.48
N GLU A 222 30.63 -20.14 35.84
CA GLU A 222 29.78 -19.53 36.90
C GLU A 222 29.36 -18.04 36.68
N ALA A 223 28.40 -17.44 37.41
CA ALA A 223 27.72 -17.82 38.65
C ALA A 223 26.20 -17.49 38.68
N LYS A 224 25.56 -17.78 39.83
CA LYS A 224 24.11 -17.70 40.12
C LYS A 224 23.63 -16.27 40.43
N ALA A 225 22.35 -15.96 40.18
CA ALA A 225 21.43 -15.36 41.18
C ALA A 225 19.94 -15.21 40.74
N LYS A 226 19.05 -15.33 41.73
CA LYS A 226 17.63 -14.94 41.87
C LYS A 226 17.44 -14.61 43.38
N PRO A 227 16.35 -14.01 43.91
CA PRO A 227 15.11 -13.49 43.30
C PRO A 227 14.75 -12.05 43.84
N SER A 228 13.43 -11.75 44.00
CA SER A 228 12.83 -10.58 44.70
C SER A 228 12.86 -9.22 43.97
N SER A 229 11.91 -8.28 44.20
CA SER A 229 10.72 -8.25 45.09
C SER A 229 9.55 -7.37 44.55
N ARG A 230 8.36 -7.52 45.16
CA ARG A 230 7.23 -6.55 45.22
C ARG A 230 7.36 -5.73 46.55
N PRO A 231 6.55 -4.68 46.89
CA PRO A 231 5.30 -4.17 46.30
C PRO A 231 5.49 -2.68 45.81
N ALA A 232 4.65 -1.63 45.97
CA ALA A 232 3.35 -1.41 46.63
C ALA A 232 2.61 -0.11 46.17
N ALA A 233 1.28 -0.09 46.36
CA ALA A 233 0.41 1.07 46.66
C ALA A 233 0.24 2.24 45.66
N GLY A 234 -0.84 3.02 45.89
CA GLY A 234 -1.13 4.30 45.21
C GLY A 234 -2.21 4.26 44.10
N ALA A 235 -3.40 4.85 44.20
CA ALA A 235 -4.43 4.96 45.26
C ALA A 235 -5.37 6.15 44.97
N SER A 236 -6.69 5.91 45.07
CA SER A 236 -7.74 6.91 45.40
C SER A 236 -8.29 7.88 44.33
N ALA A 237 -9.42 8.50 44.70
CA ALA A 237 -10.27 9.51 44.03
C ALA A 237 -10.82 9.12 42.62
N ALA A 238 -12.12 8.90 42.37
CA ALA A 238 -13.38 9.46 42.88
C ALA A 238 -13.70 10.90 42.43
N ALA A 239 -14.69 11.02 41.53
CA ALA A 239 -15.40 12.25 41.22
C ALA A 239 -16.84 11.91 40.81
N MET A 240 -17.82 12.33 41.61
CA MET A 240 -19.25 12.32 41.24
C MET A 240 -19.56 13.63 40.50
N GLY A 241 -20.34 13.57 39.41
CA GLY A 241 -20.77 14.75 38.66
C GLY A 241 -22.19 14.55 38.13
N ALA A 242 -23.08 15.51 38.39
CA ALA A 242 -24.52 15.31 38.22
C ALA A 242 -25.09 15.82 36.89
N SER A 243 -26.12 15.10 36.42
CA SER A 243 -27.30 15.54 35.68
C SER A 243 -27.43 17.02 35.28
N ALA A 244 -27.71 17.27 33.99
CA ALA A 244 -28.51 18.41 33.54
C ALA A 244 -29.36 18.05 32.30
N ALA A 245 -30.59 18.56 32.26
CA ALA A 245 -31.68 18.23 31.32
C ALA A 245 -31.42 18.56 29.83
N PRO A 246 -32.18 17.96 28.88
CA PRO A 246 -32.15 18.36 27.48
C PRO A 246 -32.68 19.78 27.27
N ARG A 247 -32.19 20.47 26.23
CA ARG A 247 -32.79 21.72 25.74
C ARG A 247 -33.60 21.49 24.48
N THR A 248 -34.78 22.09 24.47
CA THR A 248 -35.80 21.99 23.41
C THR A 248 -35.43 22.75 22.15
N GLU A 249 -35.99 22.27 21.04
CA GLU A 249 -36.01 22.96 19.76
C GLU A 249 -36.71 24.33 19.88
N LYS A 250 -36.22 25.34 19.16
CA LYS A 250 -37.07 26.45 18.71
C LYS A 250 -36.58 27.02 17.39
N LYS A 251 -37.38 26.77 16.35
CA LYS A 251 -37.27 27.32 15.00
C LYS A 251 -37.71 28.78 14.99
N PRO A 252 -36.91 29.74 14.47
CA PRO A 252 -37.41 31.00 13.95
C PRO A 252 -37.60 30.88 12.43
N GLU A 253 -38.79 31.19 11.95
CA GLU A 253 -39.03 31.54 10.55
C GLU A 253 -38.82 33.05 10.42
N GLY A 254 -38.06 33.50 9.42
CA GLY A 254 -37.73 34.92 9.29
C GLY A 254 -37.01 35.27 7.99
N GLU A 255 -37.70 36.05 7.16
CA GLU A 255 -37.24 36.96 6.10
C GLU A 255 -36.32 36.43 4.97
N ALA A 256 -36.74 36.71 3.73
CA ALA A 256 -35.94 36.50 2.54
C ALA A 256 -35.13 37.77 2.21
N PRO A 257 -33.81 37.68 1.95
CA PRO A 257 -33.02 38.81 1.49
C PRO A 257 -33.39 39.16 0.03
N GLY A 258 -33.51 40.45 -0.26
CA GLY A 258 -33.90 40.96 -1.57
C GLY A 258 -32.85 40.77 -2.67
N ARG A 259 -33.27 40.94 -3.93
CA ARG A 259 -32.37 40.97 -5.10
C ARG A 259 -31.37 42.14 -5.00
N PRO A 260 -30.06 41.92 -5.16
CA PRO A 260 -29.17 42.95 -5.68
C PRO A 260 -29.37 43.10 -7.20
N SER A 261 -29.42 44.33 -7.68
CA SER A 261 -29.34 44.66 -9.11
C SER A 261 -27.88 44.60 -9.62
N PRO A 262 -27.64 44.47 -10.94
CA PRO A 262 -26.30 44.34 -11.48
C PRO A 262 -25.51 45.66 -11.56
N ASN A 263 -24.22 45.52 -11.87
CA ASN A 263 -23.21 46.55 -12.19
C ASN A 263 -22.58 47.31 -11.01
N GLN A 264 -21.35 46.92 -10.64
CA GLN A 264 -20.25 47.86 -10.41
C GLN A 264 -18.86 47.19 -10.57
N ASP A 265 -17.97 47.86 -11.30
CA ASP A 265 -16.51 47.91 -11.23
C ASP A 265 -15.64 46.63 -11.34
N LEU A 266 -15.50 46.14 -12.58
CA LEU A 266 -14.38 45.28 -13.01
C LEU A 266 -13.12 46.11 -13.33
N SER A 267 -12.42 46.67 -12.33
CA SER A 267 -11.27 47.57 -12.61
C SER A 267 -10.12 47.64 -11.57
N SER A 268 -10.00 46.70 -10.62
CA SER A 268 -9.11 46.90 -9.44
C SER A 268 -8.17 45.75 -9.02
N LEU A 269 -8.03 44.65 -9.80
CA LEU A 269 -7.20 43.49 -9.39
C LEU A 269 -5.98 43.14 -10.27
N ALA A 270 -5.65 43.95 -11.28
CA ALA A 270 -4.57 43.67 -12.24
C ALA A 270 -3.22 44.35 -11.91
N ARG A 271 -2.71 44.26 -10.66
CA ARG A 271 -1.43 44.93 -10.31
C ARG A 271 -0.53 44.36 -9.20
N VAL A 272 -0.69 43.10 -8.77
CA VAL A 272 0.25 42.45 -7.82
C VAL A 272 0.67 41.05 -8.31
N ASN A 273 1.73 40.99 -9.13
CA ASN A 273 2.55 39.77 -9.35
C ASN A 273 3.74 40.05 -10.30
N LYS A 274 4.79 40.76 -9.84
CA LYS A 274 6.03 40.93 -10.65
C LYS A 274 7.31 41.32 -9.87
N SER A 275 7.56 40.78 -8.67
CA SER A 275 8.74 41.19 -7.88
C SER A 275 9.32 40.17 -6.87
N VAL A 276 9.27 38.86 -7.12
CA VAL A 276 10.03 37.86 -6.34
C VAL A 276 10.71 36.83 -7.26
N ALA A 277 11.73 37.28 -8.01
CA ALA A 277 12.49 36.42 -8.93
C ALA A 277 13.96 36.86 -9.08
N ALA A 278 14.58 37.38 -8.02
CA ALA A 278 15.95 37.88 -8.05
C ALA A 278 16.63 37.88 -6.66
N MET A 279 16.83 36.70 -6.05
CA MET A 279 17.80 36.47 -4.96
C MET A 279 18.06 34.95 -4.86
N GLY A 280 19.28 34.42 -4.94
CA GLY A 280 20.59 35.07 -5.05
C GLY A 280 21.50 34.85 -3.84
N TYR A 281 21.35 33.74 -3.12
CA TYR A 281 22.17 33.41 -1.95
C TYR A 281 23.19 32.30 -2.21
N LYS A 282 24.29 32.40 -1.48
CA LYS A 282 25.59 31.77 -1.75
C LYS A 282 25.60 30.27 -1.44
N LYS A 283 26.50 29.54 -2.08
CA LYS A 283 27.03 28.29 -1.50
C LYS A 283 27.80 28.62 -0.22
N GLU A 284 27.42 28.01 0.88
CA GLU A 284 28.36 27.62 1.93
C GLU A 284 28.41 26.08 1.95
N GLY A 285 29.60 25.54 2.16
CA GLY A 285 29.88 24.12 1.93
C GLY A 285 30.23 23.40 3.22
N GLU A 286 29.25 22.80 3.86
CA GLU A 286 29.47 21.94 5.02
C GLU A 286 29.40 20.47 4.59
N ARG A 287 30.50 19.73 4.78
CA ARG A 287 30.56 18.28 4.50
C ARG A 287 29.94 17.52 5.66
N THR A 288 28.65 17.25 5.59
CA THR A 288 28.07 16.17 6.40
C THR A 288 28.66 14.83 5.96
N GLU A 289 29.26 14.11 6.89
CA GLU A 289 29.82 12.79 6.61
C GLU A 289 28.69 11.82 6.29
N ILE A 290 28.75 11.19 5.11
CA ILE A 290 27.74 10.23 4.68
C ILE A 290 27.90 8.96 5.52
N ALA A 291 27.07 8.82 6.55
CA ALA A 291 27.00 7.63 7.37
C ALA A 291 26.80 6.39 6.48
N THR A 292 27.79 5.51 6.46
CA THR A 292 27.76 4.30 5.62
C THR A 292 26.56 3.44 6.00
N PRO A 293 25.68 3.07 5.05
CA PRO A 293 24.48 2.31 5.38
C PRO A 293 24.83 0.95 6.00
N PRO A 294 24.04 0.46 6.98
CA PRO A 294 24.31 -0.82 7.62
C PRO A 294 24.31 -1.95 6.59
N LYS A 295 25.33 -2.82 6.67
CA LYS A 295 25.52 -3.93 5.72
C LYS A 295 24.26 -4.79 5.66
N SER A 296 23.68 -4.93 4.48
CA SER A 296 22.47 -5.73 4.25
C SER A 296 22.69 -7.20 4.63
N SER A 297 21.69 -7.82 5.25
CA SER A 297 21.78 -9.23 5.60
C SER A 297 21.75 -10.10 4.33
N PRO A 298 22.51 -11.22 4.26
CA PRO A 298 22.64 -12.01 3.03
C PRO A 298 21.32 -12.53 2.44
N GLY A 299 20.29 -12.72 3.26
CA GLY A 299 18.95 -13.10 2.80
C GLY A 299 18.23 -11.95 2.05
N LEU A 300 18.34 -10.72 2.55
CA LEU A 300 17.74 -9.53 1.93
C LEU A 300 18.42 -9.20 0.59
N GLU A 301 19.73 -9.44 0.51
CA GLU A 301 20.50 -9.29 -0.73
C GLU A 301 20.03 -10.30 -1.80
N ARG A 302 19.80 -11.57 -1.42
CA ARG A 302 19.24 -12.59 -2.33
C ARG A 302 17.84 -12.24 -2.82
N LEU A 303 16.96 -11.72 -1.95
CA LEU A 303 15.61 -11.30 -2.33
C LEU A 303 15.63 -10.13 -3.33
N ARG A 304 16.51 -9.14 -3.13
CA ARG A 304 16.72 -8.02 -4.08
C ARG A 304 17.25 -8.50 -5.44
N GLN A 305 18.17 -9.47 -5.44
CA GLN A 305 18.64 -10.11 -6.68
C GLN A 305 17.54 -10.91 -7.39
N LEU A 306 16.64 -11.54 -6.63
CA LEU A 306 15.48 -12.24 -7.20
C LEU A 306 14.49 -11.26 -7.85
N ALA A 307 14.18 -10.14 -7.19
CA ALA A 307 13.29 -9.09 -7.72
C ALA A 307 13.82 -8.49 -9.03
N ARG A 308 15.11 -8.12 -9.09
CA ARG A 308 15.76 -7.63 -10.32
C ARG A 308 15.79 -8.66 -11.46
N LYS A 309 15.73 -9.96 -11.15
CA LYS A 309 15.57 -11.05 -12.13
C LYS A 309 14.10 -11.31 -12.50
N ILE A 310 13.13 -10.69 -11.83
CA ILE A 310 11.72 -10.69 -12.26
C ILE A 310 11.49 -9.53 -13.23
N ASP A 311 11.88 -8.30 -12.89
CA ASP A 311 11.80 -7.12 -13.79
C ASP A 311 12.32 -7.46 -15.19
N LYS A 312 13.58 -7.91 -15.28
CA LYS A 312 14.22 -8.23 -16.56
C LYS A 312 13.59 -9.38 -17.35
N SER A 313 12.78 -10.23 -16.73
CA SER A 313 12.13 -11.37 -17.39
C SER A 313 10.67 -11.08 -17.76
N VAL A 314 10.32 -9.80 -17.92
CA VAL A 314 8.98 -9.32 -18.32
C VAL A 314 9.05 -8.30 -19.48
N ASP A 315 10.23 -7.71 -19.72
CA ASP A 315 10.52 -6.90 -20.92
C ASP A 315 11.13 -7.75 -22.08
N GLU A 316 11.22 -9.08 -21.91
CA GLU A 316 11.62 -10.10 -22.90
C GLU A 316 10.46 -11.10 -23.17
#